data_AF-A0A2V9PB41-F1
#
_entry.id   AF-A0A2V9PB41-F1
#
_cell.length_a   1.000
_cell.length_b   1.000
_cell.length_c   1.000
_cell.angle_alpha   90.00
_cell.angle_beta   90.00
_cell.angle_gamma   90.00
#
_symmetry.space_group_name_H-M   'P 1'
#
loop_
_entity.id
_entity.type
_entity.pdbx_description
1 polymer ?
#
loop_
_entity_poly.entity_id
_entity_poly.type
_entity_poly.pdbx_seq_one_letter_code
_entity_poly.pdbx_strand_id
1 'polypeptide(L)'
;MNVLKVSRTGTCILLLVANCCLLFARTSSQGSPRVNQDSLMIKDFENRVADYVKLHKKVQAEAPAPKRTDSAAKIKEAQVTAAPKIRTARSEAKQGDIFTPEISHLFRRLIATPLKGPDGPQIRASLRHAEPVDGIHLRVNAPYPEGVPLQSTPPSLLLNLPPLPPELEYRIVGRALVLRDVGANVIVDFIPGAIPSA
;
A
#
# COMPACT_ATOMS: atom_id res chain seq x y z
N MET A 1 11.85 -95.45 27.12
CA MET A 1 12.75 -95.16 28.25
C MET A 1 12.44 -93.77 28.79
N ASN A 2 11.97 -93.71 30.03
CA ASN A 2 11.83 -92.50 30.85
C ASN A 2 13.21 -91.99 31.26
N VAL A 3 13.42 -90.66 31.24
CA VAL A 3 13.93 -89.83 32.36
C VAL A 3 13.46 -88.38 32.13
N LEU A 4 12.39 -87.89 32.76
CA LEU A 4 12.37 -87.08 34.00
C LEU A 4 13.24 -85.80 33.99
N LYS A 5 12.62 -84.61 34.01
CA LYS A 5 12.46 -83.81 35.25
C LYS A 5 11.73 -82.46 35.04
N VAL A 6 10.86 -82.18 36.01
CA VAL A 6 10.11 -80.95 36.28
C VAL A 6 10.91 -80.04 37.22
N SER A 7 10.81 -78.71 37.06
CA SER A 7 10.74 -77.69 38.14
C SER A 7 10.56 -76.30 37.49
N ARG A 8 9.44 -75.56 37.65
CA ARG A 8 9.11 -74.59 38.76
C ARG A 8 10.26 -73.60 38.98
N THR A 9 10.16 -72.27 38.84
CA THR A 9 9.18 -71.28 39.36
C THR A 9 9.62 -69.87 38.91
N GLY A 10 8.73 -68.89 38.79
CA GLY A 10 9.12 -67.46 38.83
C GLY A 10 8.32 -66.49 37.97
N THR A 11 7.21 -65.99 38.51
CA THR A 11 6.38 -64.89 38.02
C THR A 11 7.11 -63.55 38.11
N CYS A 12 7.03 -62.66 37.11
CA CYS A 12 6.62 -61.25 37.24
C CYS A 12 6.82 -60.39 35.96
N ILE A 13 5.70 -59.96 35.37
CA ILE A 13 5.35 -58.58 34.96
C ILE A 13 6.42 -57.75 34.22
N LEU A 14 6.18 -57.39 32.94
CA LEU A 14 5.87 -56.01 32.52
C LEU A 14 5.55 -55.91 31.01
N LEU A 15 4.50 -55.17 30.70
CA LEU A 15 3.96 -54.82 29.39
C LEU A 15 4.87 -53.86 28.61
N LEU A 16 4.96 -54.01 27.27
CA LEU A 16 5.13 -52.87 26.36
C LEU A 16 4.65 -53.21 24.95
N VAL A 17 3.48 -52.65 24.59
CA VAL A 17 2.87 -52.68 23.26
C VAL A 17 3.47 -51.51 22.47
N ALA A 18 4.27 -51.79 21.44
CA ALA A 18 4.78 -50.78 20.52
C ALA A 18 3.92 -50.77 19.25
N ASN A 19 2.88 -49.94 19.24
CA ASN A 19 2.02 -49.70 18.08
C ASN A 19 2.58 -48.51 17.27
N CYS A 20 3.19 -48.81 16.14
CA CYS A 20 3.82 -47.84 15.24
C CYS A 20 2.74 -47.15 14.38
N CYS A 21 2.10 -46.11 14.91
CA CYS A 21 1.29 -45.17 14.11
C CYS A 21 2.19 -44.04 13.60
N LEU A 22 2.63 -44.15 12.35
CA LEU A 22 3.22 -43.06 11.58
C LEU A 22 2.16 -41.98 11.34
N LEU A 23 2.06 -41.03 12.26
CA LEU A 23 1.31 -39.79 12.09
C LEU A 23 2.13 -38.84 11.20
N PHE A 24 1.87 -38.84 9.89
CA PHE A 24 2.22 -37.73 9.02
C PHE A 24 1.41 -36.51 9.45
N ALA A 25 1.99 -35.66 10.30
CA ALA A 25 1.50 -34.31 10.52
C ALA A 25 1.68 -33.51 9.23
N ARG A 26 0.61 -33.37 8.44
CA ARG A 26 0.54 -32.37 7.36
C ARG A 26 0.51 -30.99 8.00
N THR A 27 1.66 -30.34 8.12
CA THR A 27 1.73 -28.90 8.37
C THR A 27 1.17 -28.18 7.15
N SER A 28 -0.09 -27.78 7.25
CA SER A 28 -0.68 -26.84 6.30
C SER A 28 -0.01 -25.50 6.53
N SER A 29 0.78 -25.03 5.58
CA SER A 29 1.22 -23.63 5.48
C SER A 29 -0.01 -22.75 5.28
N GLN A 30 -0.70 -22.41 6.36
CA GLN A 30 -1.74 -21.39 6.34
C GLN A 30 -1.07 -20.04 6.57
N GLY A 31 -0.98 -19.23 5.53
CA GLY A 31 -0.58 -17.83 5.67
C GLY A 31 -1.45 -17.13 6.71
N SER A 32 -0.84 -16.29 7.54
CA SER A 32 -1.54 -15.58 8.62
C SER A 32 -2.79 -14.85 8.09
N PRO A 33 -3.96 -14.94 8.75
CA PRO A 33 -5.21 -14.31 8.30
C PRO A 33 -5.09 -12.82 7.95
N ARG A 34 -4.17 -12.10 8.61
CA ARG A 34 -3.85 -10.70 8.32
C ARG A 34 -3.20 -10.47 6.96
N VAL A 35 -2.28 -11.34 6.54
CA VAL A 35 -1.61 -11.21 5.24
C VAL A 35 -2.65 -11.35 4.12
N ASN A 36 -3.57 -12.30 4.27
CA ASN A 36 -4.67 -12.49 3.32
C ASN A 36 -5.59 -11.26 3.26
N GLN A 37 -5.92 -10.65 4.42
CA GLN A 37 -6.71 -9.42 4.48
C GLN A 37 -5.97 -8.24 3.81
N ASP A 38 -4.67 -8.08 4.07
CA ASP A 38 -3.87 -7.01 3.49
C ASP A 38 -3.80 -7.15 1.96
N SER A 39 -3.64 -8.37 1.43
CA SER A 39 -3.68 -8.63 0.00
C SER A 39 -5.02 -8.25 -0.64
N LEU A 40 -6.15 -8.47 0.05
CA LEU A 40 -7.46 -8.07 -0.43
C LEU A 40 -7.59 -6.54 -0.51
N MET A 41 -7.10 -5.81 0.50
CA MET A 41 -7.14 -4.34 0.50
C MET A 41 -6.20 -3.73 -0.55
N ILE A 42 -5.03 -4.34 -0.78
CA ILE A 42 -4.14 -3.96 -1.88
C ILE A 42 -4.84 -4.16 -3.22
N LYS A 43 -5.52 -5.30 -3.41
CA LYS A 43 -6.25 -5.58 -4.65
C LYS A 43 -7.38 -4.58 -4.89
N ASP A 44 -8.14 -4.24 -3.85
CA ASP A 44 -9.19 -3.21 -3.95
C ASP A 44 -8.59 -1.84 -4.33
N PHE A 45 -7.51 -1.43 -3.67
CA PHE A 45 -6.77 -0.22 -4.02
C PHE A 45 -6.32 -0.21 -5.49
N GLU A 46 -5.69 -1.28 -5.95
CA GLU A 46 -5.24 -1.42 -7.34
C GLU A 46 -6.38 -1.29 -8.35
N ASN A 47 -7.54 -1.90 -8.05
CA ASN A 47 -8.71 -1.83 -8.92
C ASN A 47 -9.24 -0.39 -9.02
N ARG A 48 -9.34 0.31 -7.89
CA ARG A 48 -9.77 1.73 -7.84
C ARG A 48 -8.81 2.65 -8.58
N VAL A 49 -7.51 2.40 -8.45
CA VAL A 49 -6.46 3.09 -9.22
C VAL A 49 -6.60 2.79 -10.72
N ALA A 50 -6.84 1.54 -11.10
CA ALA A 50 -7.03 1.17 -12.51
C ALA A 50 -8.27 1.85 -13.12
N ASP A 51 -9.37 1.94 -12.38
CA ASP A 51 -10.57 2.65 -12.80
C ASP A 51 -10.31 4.15 -12.99
N TYR A 52 -9.56 4.77 -12.08
CA TYR A 52 -9.11 6.16 -12.26
C TYR A 52 -8.29 6.33 -13.54
N VAL A 53 -7.28 5.49 -13.76
CA VAL A 53 -6.40 5.59 -14.93
C VAL A 53 -7.16 5.35 -16.23
N LYS A 54 -8.17 4.47 -16.22
CA LYS A 54 -9.06 4.27 -17.37
C LYS A 54 -9.82 5.55 -17.70
N LEU A 55 -10.35 6.25 -16.69
CA LEU A 55 -11.00 7.56 -16.88
C LEU A 55 -10.00 8.60 -17.41
N HIS A 56 -8.81 8.69 -16.81
CA HIS A 56 -7.76 9.61 -17.26
C HIS A 56 -7.43 9.40 -18.74
N LYS A 57 -7.17 8.15 -19.14
CA LYS A 57 -6.85 7.79 -20.53
C LYS A 57 -7.97 8.11 -21.50
N LYS A 58 -9.23 7.88 -21.10
CA LYS A 58 -10.40 8.25 -21.91
C LYS A 58 -10.42 9.77 -22.18
N VAL A 59 -10.28 10.57 -21.14
CA VAL A 59 -10.24 12.03 -21.24
C VAL A 59 -9.04 12.52 -22.08
N GLN A 60 -7.90 11.86 -21.95
CA GLN A 60 -6.69 12.19 -22.71
C GLN A 60 -6.81 11.83 -24.19
N ALA A 61 -7.46 10.72 -24.54
CA ALA A 61 -7.69 10.30 -25.92
C ALA A 61 -8.59 11.28 -26.71
N GLU A 62 -9.42 12.05 -26.01
CA GLU A 62 -10.23 13.14 -26.58
C GLU A 62 -9.40 14.43 -26.80
N ALA A 63 -8.08 14.40 -26.57
CA ALA A 63 -7.15 15.47 -26.88
C ALA A 63 -6.06 14.97 -27.86
N PRO A 64 -5.44 15.87 -28.65
CA PRO A 64 -4.26 15.51 -29.43
C PRO A 64 -3.20 14.88 -28.52
N ALA A 65 -2.66 13.73 -28.92
CA ALA A 65 -1.67 13.01 -28.13
C ALA A 65 -0.53 13.96 -27.72
N PRO A 66 -0.25 14.11 -26.41
CA PRO A 66 0.79 15.01 -25.98
C PRO A 66 2.13 14.48 -26.50
N LYS A 67 2.90 15.34 -27.19
CA LYS A 67 4.29 15.03 -27.50
C LYS A 67 5.05 14.94 -26.18
N ARG A 68 5.75 13.82 -25.94
CA ARG A 68 6.68 13.69 -24.81
C ARG A 68 7.64 14.89 -24.81
N THR A 69 7.74 15.57 -23.68
CA THR A 69 8.59 16.75 -23.54
C THR A 69 9.01 16.91 -22.09
N ASP A 70 10.28 17.23 -21.87
CA ASP A 70 10.84 17.51 -20.54
C ASP A 70 10.76 19.01 -20.19
N SER A 71 10.13 19.82 -21.04
CA SER A 71 9.96 21.24 -20.80
C SER A 71 8.90 21.46 -19.71
N ALA A 72 9.32 22.02 -18.58
CA ALA A 72 8.43 22.36 -17.47
C ALA A 72 7.24 23.23 -17.91
N ALA A 73 7.46 24.19 -18.83
CA ALA A 73 6.42 25.03 -19.39
C ALA A 73 5.37 24.21 -20.17
N LYS A 74 5.81 23.33 -21.06
CA LYS A 74 4.91 22.47 -21.84
C LYS A 74 4.16 21.45 -20.98
N ILE A 75 4.80 20.95 -19.91
CA ILE A 75 4.14 20.10 -18.91
C ILE A 75 3.02 20.88 -18.21
N LYS A 76 3.30 22.12 -17.78
CA LYS A 76 2.30 22.99 -17.13
C LYS A 76 1.14 23.31 -18.08
N GLU A 77 1.41 23.63 -19.34
CA GLU A 77 0.38 23.86 -20.36
C GLU A 77 -0.52 22.64 -20.59
N ALA A 78 0.08 21.44 -20.67
CA ALA A 78 -0.66 20.19 -20.79
C ALA A 78 -1.55 19.94 -19.56
N GLN A 79 -1.03 20.18 -18.35
CA GLN A 79 -1.80 20.08 -17.11
C GLN A 79 -2.98 21.05 -17.07
N VAL A 80 -2.76 22.32 -17.44
CA VAL A 80 -3.83 23.35 -17.51
C VAL A 80 -4.94 22.92 -18.46
N THR A 81 -4.61 22.23 -19.55
CA THR A 81 -5.58 21.74 -20.54
C THR A 81 -6.32 20.48 -20.07
N ALA A 82 -5.62 19.55 -19.41
CA ALA A 82 -6.19 18.29 -18.95
C ALA A 82 -7.06 18.44 -17.69
N ALA A 83 -6.66 19.32 -16.77
CA ALA A 83 -7.29 19.43 -15.46
C ALA A 83 -8.81 19.72 -15.50
N PRO A 84 -9.32 20.67 -16.30
CA PRO A 84 -10.77 20.92 -16.39
C PRO A 84 -11.56 19.70 -16.83
N LYS A 85 -11.06 18.93 -17.81
CA LYS A 85 -11.75 17.74 -18.32
C LYS A 85 -11.83 16.63 -17.27
N ILE A 86 -10.71 16.37 -16.58
CA ILE A 86 -10.67 15.42 -15.45
C ILE A 86 -11.64 15.87 -14.35
N ARG A 87 -11.63 17.15 -14.00
CA ARG A 87 -12.52 17.69 -12.96
C ARG A 87 -13.99 17.50 -13.30
N THR A 88 -14.38 17.79 -14.54
CA THR A 88 -15.76 17.58 -15.01
C THR A 88 -16.13 16.10 -14.99
N ALA A 89 -15.25 15.21 -15.46
CA ALA A 89 -15.50 13.77 -15.44
C ALA A 89 -15.57 13.19 -14.02
N ARG A 90 -15.11 13.93 -13.02
CA ARG A 90 -15.05 13.56 -11.60
C ARG A 90 -15.86 14.51 -10.71
N SER A 91 -16.95 15.10 -11.20
CA SER A 91 -17.75 16.07 -10.43
C SER A 91 -18.21 15.52 -9.07
N GLU A 92 -18.51 14.22 -9.02
CA GLU A 92 -18.99 13.52 -7.83
C GLU A 92 -17.87 12.88 -6.98
N ALA A 93 -16.60 13.07 -7.35
CA ALA A 93 -15.50 12.44 -6.64
C ALA A 93 -15.35 13.00 -5.22
N LYS A 94 -15.22 12.11 -4.25
CA LYS A 94 -15.08 12.43 -2.84
C LYS A 94 -13.87 11.75 -2.22
N GLN A 95 -13.47 12.26 -1.07
CA GLN A 95 -12.42 11.64 -0.27
C GLN A 95 -12.81 10.22 0.13
N GLY A 96 -11.88 9.29 -0.06
CA GLY A 96 -12.08 7.88 0.28
C GLY A 96 -12.69 7.04 -0.85
N ASP A 97 -12.92 7.60 -2.03
CA ASP A 97 -13.30 6.82 -3.21
C ASP A 97 -12.19 5.87 -3.66
N ILE A 98 -10.91 6.22 -3.42
CA ILE A 98 -9.77 5.34 -3.67
C ILE A 98 -9.20 4.82 -2.35
N PHE A 99 -8.91 5.73 -1.42
CA PHE A 99 -8.42 5.38 -0.08
C PHE A 99 -9.60 5.18 0.88
N THR A 100 -10.35 4.08 0.69
CA THR A 100 -11.41 3.69 1.63
C THR A 100 -10.92 3.66 3.08
N PRO A 101 -11.79 3.67 4.09
CA PRO A 101 -11.37 3.60 5.49
C PRO A 101 -10.40 2.44 5.77
N GLU A 102 -10.65 1.27 5.19
CA GLU A 102 -9.85 0.05 5.34
C GLU A 102 -8.49 0.18 4.65
N ILE A 103 -8.47 0.66 3.40
CA ILE A 103 -7.24 0.93 2.66
C ILE A 103 -6.42 1.99 3.39
N SER A 104 -7.06 3.06 3.87
CA SER A 104 -6.41 4.11 4.66
C SER A 104 -5.73 3.55 5.91
N HIS A 105 -6.36 2.60 6.61
CA HIS A 105 -5.76 1.93 7.76
C HIS A 105 -4.55 1.08 7.38
N LEU A 106 -4.64 0.31 6.29
CA LEU A 106 -3.49 -0.43 5.77
C LEU A 106 -2.33 0.51 5.43
N PHE A 107 -2.59 1.58 4.67
CA PHE A 107 -1.56 2.53 4.25
C PHE A 107 -0.88 3.22 5.44
N ARG A 108 -1.63 3.63 6.48
CA ARG A 108 -1.03 4.15 7.71
C ARG A 108 -0.08 3.15 8.36
N ARG A 109 -0.41 1.85 8.34
CA ARG A 109 0.47 0.79 8.86
C ARG A 109 1.71 0.59 7.99
N LEU A 110 1.56 0.59 6.67
CA LEU A 110 2.68 0.49 5.72
C LEU A 110 3.65 1.66 5.88
N ILE A 111 3.13 2.87 6.12
CA ILE A 111 3.93 4.08 6.41
C ILE A 111 4.61 3.99 7.78
N ALA A 112 3.90 3.52 8.80
CA ALA A 112 4.42 3.49 10.17
C ALA A 112 5.51 2.41 10.38
N THR A 113 5.47 1.32 9.62
CA THR A 113 6.43 0.21 9.74
C THR A 113 7.90 0.66 9.58
N PRO A 114 8.31 1.28 8.46
CA PRO A 114 9.70 1.72 8.28
C PRO A 114 10.10 2.84 9.27
N LEU A 115 9.14 3.66 9.71
CA LEU A 115 9.40 4.68 10.73
C LEU A 115 9.75 4.08 12.10
N LYS A 116 9.31 2.85 12.41
CA LYS A 116 9.65 2.14 13.65
C LYS A 116 10.93 1.30 13.53
N GLY A 117 11.46 1.15 12.32
CA GLY A 117 12.68 0.39 12.05
C GLY A 117 13.97 1.18 12.30
N PRO A 118 15.13 0.55 12.08
CA PRO A 118 16.45 1.17 12.25
C PRO A 118 16.62 2.47 11.45
N ASP A 119 16.03 2.55 10.25
CA ASP A 119 16.09 3.73 9.39
C ASP A 119 15.11 4.84 9.80
N GLY A 120 14.23 4.57 10.76
CA GLY A 120 13.19 5.49 11.21
C GLY A 120 13.66 6.91 11.50
N PRO A 121 14.79 7.14 12.21
CA PRO A 121 15.34 8.48 12.43
C PRO A 121 15.67 9.22 11.13
N GLN A 122 16.27 8.54 10.14
CA GLN A 122 16.60 9.11 8.84
C GLN A 122 15.34 9.45 8.04
N ILE A 123 14.37 8.53 8.00
CA ILE A 123 13.09 8.78 7.31
C ILE A 123 12.36 9.98 7.93
N ARG A 124 12.30 10.05 9.26
CA ARG A 124 11.74 11.22 9.97
C ARG A 124 12.51 12.51 9.66
N ALA A 125 13.84 12.45 9.57
CA ALA A 125 14.64 13.61 9.18
C ALA A 125 14.30 14.08 7.76
N SER A 126 14.26 13.18 6.79
CA SER A 126 13.85 13.50 5.41
C SER A 126 12.44 14.09 5.34
N LEU A 127 11.50 13.59 6.16
CA LEU A 127 10.14 14.14 6.24
C LEU A 127 10.11 15.53 6.91
N ARG A 128 10.96 15.80 7.91
CA ARG A 128 11.07 17.12 8.56
C ARG A 128 11.73 18.18 7.68
N HIS A 129 12.57 17.77 6.74
CA HIS A 129 13.15 18.65 5.73
C HIS A 129 12.18 18.97 4.60
N ALA A 130 10.99 18.36 4.58
CA ALA A 130 9.91 18.86 3.74
C ALA A 130 9.47 20.23 4.30
N GLU A 131 9.48 21.25 3.45
CA GLU A 131 9.08 22.62 3.79
C GLU A 131 7.74 22.64 4.56
N PRO A 132 7.61 23.45 5.64
CA PRO A 132 6.35 23.60 6.35
C PRO A 132 5.25 24.02 5.39
N VAL A 133 4.19 23.23 5.34
CA VAL A 133 3.03 23.50 4.49
C VAL A 133 1.87 23.94 5.38
N ASP A 134 1.98 25.14 5.94
CA ASP A 134 0.93 25.71 6.78
C ASP A 134 -0.23 26.27 5.93
N GLY A 135 -1.46 26.10 6.41
CA GLY A 135 -2.65 26.67 5.77
C GLY A 135 -3.11 26.01 4.46
N ILE A 136 -2.54 24.86 4.06
CA ILE A 136 -3.00 24.16 2.85
C ILE A 136 -4.20 23.27 3.14
N HIS A 137 -5.32 23.64 2.51
CA HIS A 137 -6.55 22.86 2.51
C HIS A 137 -6.58 21.93 1.29
N LEU A 138 -6.36 20.63 1.54
CA LEU A 138 -6.50 19.59 0.52
C LEU A 138 -7.97 19.32 0.23
N ARG A 139 -8.31 19.18 -1.05
CA ARG A 139 -9.65 18.80 -1.51
C ARG A 139 -9.54 17.87 -2.69
N VAL A 140 -10.34 16.79 -2.67
CA VAL A 140 -10.44 15.89 -3.83
C VAL A 140 -10.91 16.66 -5.05
N ASN A 141 -10.36 16.30 -6.20
CA ASN A 141 -10.63 16.91 -7.49
C ASN A 141 -10.18 18.38 -7.61
N ALA A 142 -9.49 18.94 -6.61
CA ALA A 142 -8.88 20.26 -6.69
C ALA A 142 -7.47 20.17 -7.32
N PRO A 143 -6.93 21.30 -7.83
CA PRO A 143 -5.53 21.37 -8.23
C PRO A 143 -4.62 21.00 -7.05
N TYR A 144 -3.54 20.28 -7.34
CA TYR A 144 -2.47 20.14 -6.36
C TYR A 144 -1.83 21.52 -6.10
N PRO A 145 -1.64 21.94 -4.84
CA PRO A 145 -1.23 23.30 -4.50
C PRO A 145 0.09 23.73 -5.14
N GLU A 146 0.10 24.96 -5.67
CA GLU A 146 1.34 25.62 -6.09
C GLU A 146 2.16 26.02 -4.85
N GLY A 147 3.49 25.98 -4.94
CA GLY A 147 4.38 26.36 -3.84
C GLY A 147 4.75 25.24 -2.87
N VAL A 148 4.08 24.08 -2.90
CA VAL A 148 4.63 22.86 -2.29
C VAL A 148 5.73 22.35 -3.20
N PRO A 149 7.00 22.30 -2.75
CA PRO A 149 8.08 21.82 -3.60
C PRO A 149 7.71 20.47 -4.21
N LEU A 150 8.01 20.28 -5.50
CA LEU A 150 7.91 18.97 -6.16
C LEU A 150 8.86 17.92 -5.53
N GLN A 151 9.61 18.29 -4.49
CA GLN A 151 10.47 17.38 -3.74
C GLN A 151 9.72 16.13 -3.29
N SER A 152 10.45 15.02 -3.39
CA SER A 152 9.98 13.66 -3.44
C SER A 152 9.50 13.17 -2.08
N THR A 153 8.43 12.37 -2.10
CA THR A 153 8.16 11.40 -1.04
C THR A 153 9.44 10.59 -0.81
N PRO A 154 10.00 10.50 0.40
CA PRO A 154 11.27 9.81 0.64
C PRO A 154 11.25 8.41 0.01
N PRO A 155 12.29 8.01 -0.76
CA PRO A 155 12.28 6.72 -1.47
C PRO A 155 12.02 5.53 -0.55
N SER A 156 12.56 5.57 0.66
CA SER A 156 12.35 4.57 1.72
C SER A 156 10.88 4.42 2.14
N LEU A 157 10.08 5.48 2.04
CA LEU A 157 8.64 5.42 2.28
C LEU A 157 7.91 4.76 1.10
N LEU A 158 8.32 5.08 -0.14
CA LEU A 158 7.72 4.51 -1.36
C LEU A 158 7.94 3.00 -1.46
N LEU A 159 9.06 2.46 -0.96
CA LEU A 159 9.36 1.02 -0.99
C LEU A 159 8.32 0.15 -0.28
N ASN A 160 7.55 0.71 0.65
CA ASN A 160 6.56 -0.02 1.44
C ASN A 160 5.11 0.20 0.96
N LEU A 161 4.90 1.05 -0.05
CA LEU A 161 3.58 1.35 -0.60
C LEU A 161 3.31 0.51 -1.86
N PRO A 162 2.04 0.18 -2.16
CA PRO A 162 1.69 -0.43 -3.44
C PRO A 162 2.15 0.46 -4.60
N PRO A 163 2.75 -0.13 -5.66
CA PRO A 163 3.24 0.64 -6.80
C PRO A 163 2.09 1.35 -7.51
N LEU A 164 2.40 2.49 -8.14
CA LEU A 164 1.45 3.26 -8.93
C LEU A 164 1.76 3.15 -10.42
N PRO A 165 0.73 3.24 -11.28
CA PRO A 165 0.92 3.43 -12.70
C PRO A 165 1.47 4.84 -12.98
N PRO A 166 2.14 5.09 -14.13
CA PRO A 166 2.88 6.33 -14.39
C PRO A 166 2.03 7.61 -14.42
N GLU A 167 0.70 7.48 -14.54
CA GLU A 167 -0.24 8.59 -14.49
C GLU A 167 -0.42 9.15 -13.07
N LEU A 168 -0.05 8.38 -12.03
CA LEU A 168 -0.26 8.71 -10.63
C LEU A 168 1.04 8.73 -9.84
N GLU A 169 1.08 9.55 -8.79
CA GLU A 169 2.18 9.58 -7.83
C GLU A 169 1.69 9.82 -6.40
N TYR A 170 2.45 9.30 -5.44
CA TYR A 170 2.27 9.62 -4.03
C TYR A 170 3.04 10.88 -3.66
N ARG A 171 2.41 11.75 -2.88
CA ARG A 171 2.98 13.00 -2.37
C ARG A 171 2.72 13.11 -0.87
N ILE A 172 3.64 13.74 -0.14
CA ILE A 172 3.42 14.12 1.25
C ILE A 172 3.15 15.63 1.29
N VAL A 173 2.03 16.01 1.91
CA VAL A 173 1.67 17.41 2.14
C VAL A 173 1.33 17.57 3.61
N GLY A 174 2.19 18.25 4.36
CA GLY A 174 2.15 18.22 5.82
C GLY A 174 2.23 16.79 6.34
N ARG A 175 1.15 16.30 6.97
CA ARG A 175 1.03 14.90 7.44
C ARG A 175 0.16 14.02 6.54
N ALA A 176 -0.37 14.55 5.45
CA ALA A 176 -1.25 13.79 4.56
C ALA A 176 -0.44 13.03 3.51
N LEU A 177 -0.91 11.83 3.15
CA LEU A 177 -0.52 11.14 1.92
C LEU A 177 -1.53 11.52 0.84
N VAL A 178 -1.06 12.14 -0.24
CA VAL A 178 -1.86 12.59 -1.38
C VAL A 178 -1.57 11.69 -2.56
N LEU A 179 -2.63 11.24 -3.23
CA LEU A 179 -2.55 10.61 -4.55
C LEU A 179 -2.80 11.70 -5.59
N ARG A 180 -1.79 11.97 -6.42
CA ARG A 180 -1.83 13.04 -7.42
C ARG A 180 -1.82 12.45 -8.83
N ASP A 181 -2.63 13.05 -9.70
CA ASP A 181 -2.52 12.87 -11.15
C ASP A 181 -1.43 13.77 -11.71
N VAL A 182 -0.40 13.17 -12.30
CA VAL A 182 0.76 13.87 -12.83
C VAL A 182 0.40 14.67 -14.09
N GLY A 183 -0.42 14.09 -14.96
CA GLY A 183 -0.79 14.69 -16.25
C GLY A 183 -1.78 15.82 -16.13
N ALA A 184 -2.63 15.82 -15.10
CA ALA A 184 -3.66 16.83 -14.86
C ALA A 184 -3.36 17.76 -13.67
N ASN A 185 -2.35 17.46 -12.85
CA ASN A 185 -2.07 18.17 -11.61
C ASN A 185 -3.28 18.25 -10.66
N VAL A 186 -4.01 17.14 -10.51
CA VAL A 186 -5.24 17.05 -9.69
C VAL A 186 -5.02 16.12 -8.50
N ILE A 187 -5.56 16.50 -7.34
CA ILE A 187 -5.65 15.61 -6.17
C ILE A 187 -6.74 14.56 -6.44
N VAL A 188 -6.32 13.31 -6.61
CA VAL A 188 -7.22 12.20 -6.90
C VAL A 188 -7.94 11.73 -5.64
N ASP A 189 -7.19 11.57 -4.55
CA ASP A 189 -7.66 11.24 -3.22
C ASP A 189 -6.53 11.51 -2.20
N PHE A 190 -6.81 11.47 -0.91
CA PHE A 190 -5.78 11.64 0.12
C PHE A 190 -6.16 11.04 1.48
N ILE A 191 -5.13 10.62 2.23
CA ILE A 191 -5.24 10.15 3.61
C ILE A 191 -4.73 11.26 4.54
N PRO A 192 -5.59 11.85 5.39
CA PRO A 192 -5.16 12.84 6.37
C PRO A 192 -4.45 12.13 7.53
N GLY A 193 -3.38 12.75 8.05
CA GLY A 193 -2.60 12.19 9.16
C GLY A 193 -2.01 10.81 8.84
N ALA A 194 -1.58 10.60 7.60
CA ALA A 194 -0.92 9.38 7.16
C ALA A 194 0.46 9.25 7.79
N ILE A 195 1.18 10.37 7.93
CA ILE A 195 2.43 10.45 8.68
C ILE A 195 2.11 10.57 10.17
N PRO A 196 2.59 9.63 11.02
CA PRO A 196 2.43 9.72 12.47
C PRO A 196 2.97 11.06 13.01
N SER A 197 2.30 11.64 14.01
CA SER A 197 2.94 12.68 14.81
C SER A 197 4.17 12.10 15.50
N ALA A 198 5.24 12.91 15.57
CA ALA A 198 6.42 12.60 16.36
C ALA A 198 6.07 12.50 17.85
#